data_AF-A0A101FSJ9-F1
#
_entry.id   AF-A0A101FSJ9-F1
#
_cell.length_a   1.000
_cell.length_b   1.000
_cell.length_c   1.000
_cell.angle_alpha   90.00
_cell.angle_beta   90.00
_cell.angle_gamma   90.00
#
_symmetry.space_group_name_H-M   'P 1'
#
loop_
_entity.id
_entity.type
_entity.pdbx_description
1 polymer ?
#
loop_
_entity_poly.entity_id
_entity_poly.type
_entity_poly.pdbx_seq_one_letter_code
_entity_poly.pdbx_strand_id
1 'polypeptide(L)'
;MKRWIVLILLALVLGSGSSSAHRMFVGQKINVETYAIFDDGTPANDALVKVYRENATTGLYDLYCEDQADSSGKYALSLPGKGTGNWLIEFSAGGHKEELPIAISDERYDASTAKVVALAMLPMTFLVWRGRRKR
;
A
#
# COMPACT_ATOMS: atom_id res chain seq x y z
N MET A 1 -2.74 41.35 34.63
CA MET A 1 -1.78 40.47 33.94
C MET A 1 -0.69 41.34 33.35
N LYS A 2 0.58 41.12 33.71
CA LYS A 2 1.69 42.02 33.31
C LYS A 2 1.81 42.03 31.79
N ARG A 3 1.73 43.22 31.17
CA ARG A 3 1.85 43.45 29.71
C ARG A 3 3.07 42.76 29.07
N TRP A 4 4.09 42.49 29.88
CA TRP A 4 5.34 41.87 29.46
C TRP A 4 5.17 40.38 29.14
N ILE A 5 4.19 39.70 29.75
CA ILE A 5 3.86 38.30 29.45
C ILE A 5 3.28 38.19 28.03
N VAL A 6 2.46 39.16 27.61
CA VAL A 6 1.89 39.21 26.26
C VAL A 6 3.00 39.41 25.21
N LEU A 7 3.97 40.29 25.51
CA LEU A 7 5.11 40.53 24.63
C LEU A 7 6.03 39.32 24.50
N ILE A 8 6.28 38.59 25.60
CA ILE A 8 7.09 37.35 25.57
C ILE A 8 6.40 36.26 24.74
N LEU A 9 5.09 36.08 24.90
CA LEU A 9 4.32 35.11 24.11
C LEU A 9 4.31 35.48 22.62
N LEU A 10 4.13 36.76 22.29
CA LEU A 10 4.14 37.23 20.90
C LEU A 10 5.52 37.06 20.25
N ALA A 11 6.60 37.32 21.00
CA ALA A 11 7.97 37.09 20.55
C ALA A 11 8.26 35.59 20.32
N LEU A 12 7.70 34.70 21.15
CA LEU A 12 7.84 33.25 20.95
C LEU A 12 7.15 32.78 19.67
N VAL A 13 5.94 33.29 19.38
CA VAL A 13 5.16 32.92 18.17
C VAL A 13 5.79 33.49 16.89
N LEU A 14 6.38 34.70 16.98
CA LEU A 14 7.10 35.30 15.85
C LEU A 14 8.50 34.69 15.65
N GLY A 15 9.10 34.16 16.72
CA GLY A 15 10.40 33.49 16.71
C GLY A 15 10.35 32.00 16.37
N SER A 16 9.18 31.37 16.44
CA SER A 16 8.96 30.02 15.89
C SER A 16 8.95 30.13 14.37
N GLY A 17 10.14 30.12 13.76
CA GLY A 17 10.29 30.08 12.32
C GLY A 17 9.53 28.92 11.67
N SER A 18 9.35 29.00 10.35
CA SER A 18 8.67 27.97 9.57
C SER A 18 9.21 26.57 9.91
N SER A 19 8.40 25.74 10.57
CA SER A 19 8.78 24.34 10.76
C SER A 19 8.86 23.70 9.38
N SER A 20 10.04 23.27 8.95
CA SER A 20 10.19 22.46 7.75
C SER A 20 9.65 21.07 8.05
N ALA A 21 8.35 20.89 7.81
CA ALA A 21 7.76 19.58 7.67
C ALA A 21 8.35 18.96 6.39
N HIS A 22 9.38 18.13 6.54
CA HIS A 22 10.07 17.51 5.41
C HIS A 22 9.08 16.66 4.61
N ARG A 23 9.00 16.89 3.30
CA ARG A 23 8.16 16.08 2.41
C ARG A 23 8.87 14.76 2.15
N MET A 24 8.31 13.66 2.66
CA MET A 24 8.77 12.31 2.36
C MET A 24 8.16 11.83 1.04
N PHE A 25 9.00 11.24 0.19
CA PHE A 25 8.56 10.53 -1.02
C PHE A 25 8.78 9.04 -0.81
N VAL A 26 7.76 8.23 -1.10
CA VAL A 26 7.81 6.77 -1.01
C VAL A 26 7.48 6.20 -2.38
N GLY A 27 8.34 5.33 -2.88
CA GLY A 27 8.10 4.53 -4.10
C GLY A 27 7.68 3.11 -3.74
N GLN A 28 7.03 2.43 -4.69
CA GLN A 28 6.62 1.03 -4.57
C GLN A 28 6.96 0.29 -5.86
N LYS A 29 7.45 -0.94 -5.72
CA LYS A 29 7.61 -1.91 -6.80
C LYS A 29 7.12 -3.26 -6.29
N ILE A 30 6.30 -3.96 -7.08
CA ILE A 30 5.78 -5.29 -6.73
C ILE A 30 6.44 -6.31 -7.66
N ASN A 31 6.97 -7.37 -7.06
CA ASN A 31 7.42 -8.56 -7.77
C ASN A 31 6.48 -9.70 -7.37
N VAL A 32 5.93 -10.39 -8.35
CA VAL A 32 5.11 -11.58 -8.16
C VAL A 32 5.99 -12.79 -8.47
N GLU A 33 6.00 -13.75 -7.57
CA GLU A 33 6.68 -15.02 -7.74
C GLU A 33 5.66 -16.14 -7.51
N THR A 34 5.64 -17.08 -8.45
CA THR A 34 4.62 -18.11 -8.56
C THR A 34 5.28 -19.44 -8.88
N TYR A 35 4.65 -20.52 -8.41
CA TYR A 35 5.12 -21.88 -8.58
C TYR A 35 3.97 -22.74 -9.08
N ALA A 36 4.21 -23.49 -10.15
CA ALA A 36 3.27 -24.45 -10.69
C ALA A 36 3.81 -25.87 -10.43
N ILE A 37 2.97 -26.70 -9.80
CA ILE A 37 3.29 -28.07 -9.39
C ILE A 37 2.07 -28.92 -9.74
N PHE A 38 2.30 -30.11 -10.30
CA PHE A 38 1.26 -31.10 -10.53
C PHE A 38 0.77 -31.71 -9.20
N ASP A 39 -0.36 -32.41 -9.25
CA ASP A 39 -0.98 -33.05 -8.08
C ASP A 39 -0.10 -34.12 -7.42
N ASP A 40 0.76 -34.78 -8.20
CA ASP A 40 1.78 -35.73 -7.74
C ASP A 40 3.00 -35.06 -7.07
N GLY A 41 3.03 -33.73 -7.01
CA GLY A 41 4.11 -32.94 -6.41
C GLY A 41 5.29 -32.69 -7.36
N THR A 42 5.23 -33.14 -8.62
CA THR A 42 6.27 -32.82 -9.60
C THR A 42 6.12 -31.37 -10.10
N PRO A 43 7.22 -30.64 -10.28
CA PRO A 43 7.15 -29.28 -10.79
C PRO A 43 6.69 -29.27 -12.25
N ALA A 44 5.85 -28.29 -12.59
CA ALA A 44 5.44 -28.02 -13.97
C ALA A 44 6.59 -27.30 -14.71
N ASN A 45 7.63 -28.08 -15.02
CA ASN A 45 8.87 -27.58 -15.64
C ASN A 45 8.60 -26.99 -17.01
N ASP A 46 9.26 -25.85 -17.30
CA ASP A 46 9.19 -25.16 -18.59
C ASP A 46 7.72 -24.84 -19.00
N ALA A 47 6.83 -24.71 -18.02
CA ALA A 47 5.42 -24.39 -18.25
C ALA A 47 5.31 -23.08 -19.02
N LEU A 48 4.43 -23.06 -20.02
CA LEU A 48 4.08 -21.82 -20.71
C LEU A 48 3.32 -20.92 -19.73
N VAL A 49 3.78 -19.68 -19.58
CA VAL A 49 3.17 -18.70 -18.70
C VAL A 49 2.61 -17.56 -19.54
N LYS A 50 1.32 -17.25 -19.37
CA LYS A 50 0.70 -16.06 -19.95
C LYS A 50 0.18 -15.17 -18.85
N VAL A 51 0.58 -13.90 -18.91
CA VAL A 51 0.16 -12.90 -17.94
C VAL A 51 -0.78 -11.95 -18.65
N TYR A 52 -1.95 -11.74 -18.06
CA TYR A 52 -2.96 -10.83 -18.55
C TYR A 52 -3.20 -9.72 -17.55
N ARG A 53 -3.57 -8.55 -18.06
CA ARG A 53 -4.01 -7.41 -17.26
C ARG A 53 -5.41 -7.02 -17.66
N GLU A 54 -6.28 -6.79 -16.68
CA GLU A 54 -7.60 -6.25 -16.95
C GLU A 54 -7.50 -4.82 -17.50
N ASN A 55 -8.20 -4.58 -18.59
CA ASN A 55 -8.40 -3.28 -19.18
C ASN A 55 -9.49 -2.54 -18.42
N ALA A 56 -9.12 -1.46 -17.73
CA ALA A 56 -10.04 -0.68 -16.91
C ALA A 56 -11.24 -0.07 -17.68
N THR A 57 -11.17 0.01 -19.01
CA THR A 57 -12.26 0.56 -19.83
C THR A 57 -13.25 -0.52 -20.27
N THR A 58 -12.76 -1.70 -20.61
CA THR A 58 -13.58 -2.78 -21.19
C THR A 58 -13.94 -3.88 -20.18
N GLY A 59 -13.22 -3.97 -19.06
CA GLY A 59 -13.34 -5.07 -18.09
C GLY A 59 -12.84 -6.42 -18.64
N LEU A 60 -12.15 -6.41 -19.78
CA LEU A 60 -11.59 -7.62 -20.40
C LEU A 60 -10.11 -7.73 -20.07
N TYR A 61 -9.60 -8.97 -20.07
CA TYR A 61 -8.18 -9.26 -19.86
C TYR A 61 -7.42 -9.22 -21.18
N ASP A 62 -6.45 -8.32 -21.28
CA ASP A 62 -5.54 -8.21 -22.43
C ASP A 62 -4.21 -8.91 -22.11
N LEU A 63 -3.62 -9.61 -23.07
CA LEU A 63 -2.31 -10.27 -22.91
C LEU A 63 -1.25 -9.20 -22.64
N TYR A 64 -0.58 -9.31 -21.50
CA TYR A 64 0.50 -8.43 -21.10
C TYR A 64 1.85 -8.99 -21.54
N CYS A 65 2.12 -10.26 -21.23
CA CYS A 65 3.32 -10.96 -21.70
C CYS A 65 3.10 -12.48 -21.74
N GLU A 66 3.97 -13.14 -22.50
CA GLU A 66 4.09 -14.59 -22.59
C GLU A 66 5.54 -14.96 -22.32
N ASP A 67 5.75 -15.98 -21.49
CA ASP A 67 7.06 -16.41 -21.01
C ASP A 67 7.04 -17.90 -20.62
N GLN A 68 8.10 -18.41 -20.01
CA GLN A 68 8.18 -19.77 -19.48
C GLN A 68 8.62 -19.79 -18.01
N ALA A 69 8.06 -20.73 -17.26
CA ALA A 69 8.57 -21.09 -15.95
C ALA A 69 9.94 -21.78 -16.06
N ASP A 70 10.73 -21.76 -15.00
CA ASP A 70 12.00 -22.47 -14.97
C ASP A 70 11.83 -23.98 -14.75
N SER A 71 12.95 -24.70 -14.67
CA SER A 71 13.00 -26.15 -14.43
C SER A 71 12.58 -26.59 -13.02
N SER A 72 12.15 -25.67 -12.17
CA SER A 72 11.50 -25.94 -10.90
C SER A 72 10.01 -25.56 -10.89
N GLY A 73 9.46 -25.21 -12.06
CA GLY A 73 8.09 -24.72 -12.21
C GLY A 73 7.88 -23.32 -11.66
N LYS A 74 8.95 -22.56 -11.40
CA LYS A 74 8.89 -21.22 -10.84
C LYS A 74 8.87 -20.17 -11.95
N TYR A 75 8.06 -19.13 -11.75
CA TYR A 75 8.01 -17.96 -12.61
C TYR A 75 7.99 -16.69 -11.75
N ALA A 76 8.69 -15.65 -12.20
CA ALA A 76 8.76 -14.37 -11.50
C ALA A 76 8.60 -13.20 -12.47
N LEU A 77 7.73 -12.24 -12.11
CA LEU A 77 7.48 -11.03 -12.90
C LEU A 77 7.53 -9.78 -12.02
N SER A 78 8.32 -8.79 -12.46
CA SER A 78 8.22 -7.41 -11.96
C SER A 78 7.04 -6.71 -12.61
N LEU A 79 6.01 -6.37 -11.83
CA LEU A 79 4.86 -5.64 -12.36
C LEU A 79 5.22 -4.17 -12.68
N PRO A 80 4.62 -3.58 -13.73
CA PRO A 80 4.90 -2.21 -14.11
C PRO A 80 4.33 -1.21 -13.09
N GLY A 81 5.08 -0.13 -12.84
CA GLY A 81 4.69 0.93 -11.90
C GLY A 81 4.47 0.38 -10.49
N LYS A 82 3.31 0.68 -9.89
CA LYS A 82 2.91 0.17 -8.57
C LYS A 82 2.32 -1.25 -8.61
N GLY A 83 2.13 -1.82 -9.81
CA GLY A 83 1.43 -3.10 -9.99
C GLY A 83 -0.09 -3.04 -9.83
N THR A 84 -0.69 -1.86 -9.59
CA THR A 84 -2.13 -1.69 -9.38
C THR A 84 -2.97 -2.18 -10.56
N GLY A 85 -4.07 -2.86 -10.23
CA GLY A 85 -5.03 -3.43 -11.16
C GLY A 85 -5.28 -4.91 -10.88
N ASN A 86 -6.12 -5.50 -11.74
CA ASN A 86 -6.41 -6.93 -11.73
C ASN A 86 -5.55 -7.64 -12.79
N TRP A 87 -4.95 -8.73 -12.38
CA TRP A 87 -4.04 -9.55 -13.16
C TRP A 87 -4.52 -10.99 -13.16
N LEU A 88 -4.20 -11.72 -14.21
CA LEU A 88 -4.44 -13.15 -14.33
C LEU A 88 -3.15 -13.79 -14.85
N ILE A 89 -2.63 -14.76 -14.11
CA ILE A 89 -1.45 -15.53 -14.54
C ILE A 89 -1.92 -16.94 -14.88
N GLU A 90 -1.76 -17.34 -16.12
CA GLU A 90 -2.08 -18.66 -16.63
C GLU A 90 -0.79 -19.48 -16.76
N PHE A 91 -0.80 -20.69 -16.22
CA PHE A 91 0.23 -21.70 -16.43
C PHE A 91 -0.32 -22.82 -17.31
N SER A 92 0.47 -23.31 -18.26
CA SER A 92 0.12 -24.44 -19.11
C SER A 92 1.29 -25.40 -19.28
N ALA A 93 1.11 -26.66 -18.89
CA ALA A 93 2.13 -27.70 -18.99
C ALA A 93 1.49 -29.10 -19.07
N GLY A 94 2.05 -30.00 -19.89
CA GLY A 94 1.59 -31.39 -19.97
C GLY A 94 0.12 -31.57 -20.40
N GLY A 95 -0.48 -30.57 -21.06
CA GLY A 95 -1.91 -30.57 -21.39
C GLY A 95 -2.84 -30.08 -20.28
N HIS A 96 -2.29 -29.71 -19.13
CA HIS A 96 -3.01 -29.07 -18.02
C HIS A 96 -2.86 -27.55 -18.08
N LYS A 97 -3.87 -26.84 -17.58
CA LYS A 97 -3.88 -25.38 -17.48
C LYS A 97 -4.44 -24.96 -16.12
N GLU A 98 -3.80 -24.00 -15.48
CA GLU A 98 -4.25 -23.40 -14.23
C GLU A 98 -4.12 -21.87 -14.26
N GLU A 99 -5.01 -21.18 -13.56
CA GLU A 99 -5.11 -19.72 -13.55
C GLU A 99 -5.03 -19.16 -12.12
N LEU A 100 -4.25 -18.09 -11.94
CA LEU A 100 -4.08 -17.38 -10.69
C LEU A 100 -4.50 -15.91 -10.84
N PRO A 101 -5.68 -15.51 -10.32
CA PRO A 101 -6.10 -14.11 -10.29
C PRO A 101 -5.38 -13.35 -9.16
N ILE A 102 -4.92 -12.13 -9.45
CA ILE A 102 -4.25 -11.24 -8.48
C ILE A 102 -4.86 -9.85 -8.59
N ALA A 103 -5.36 -9.32 -7.46
CA ALA A 103 -5.89 -7.96 -7.39
C ALA A 103 -5.00 -7.08 -6.50
N ILE A 104 -4.51 -5.97 -7.06
CA ILE A 104 -3.66 -5.01 -6.34
C ILE A 104 -4.35 -3.65 -6.33
N SER A 105 -4.74 -3.20 -5.13
CA SER A 105 -5.35 -1.88 -4.90
C SER A 105 -4.30 -0.84 -4.50
N ASP A 106 -4.54 0.42 -4.87
CA ASP A 106 -3.76 1.58 -4.39
C ASP A 106 -4.54 2.45 -3.39
N GLU A 107 -5.68 1.95 -2.89
CA GLU A 107 -6.44 2.60 -1.84
C GLU A 107 -5.56 2.86 -0.61
N ARG A 108 -5.55 4.13 -0.18
CA ARG A 108 -4.81 4.54 1.01
C ARG A 108 -5.67 4.29 2.23
N TYR A 109 -5.04 3.74 3.27
CA TYR A 109 -5.62 3.77 4.60
C TYR A 109 -5.85 5.24 5.01
N ASP A 110 -7.12 5.62 5.19
CA ASP A 110 -7.47 6.97 5.60
C ASP A 110 -7.20 7.17 7.10
N ALA A 111 -6.02 7.69 7.43
CA ALA A 111 -5.65 8.03 8.80
C ALA A 111 -6.41 9.26 9.36
N SER A 112 -7.29 9.90 8.58
CA SER A 112 -8.08 11.06 9.05
C SER A 112 -8.95 10.72 10.26
N THR A 113 -9.44 9.49 10.34
CA THR A 113 -10.28 9.00 11.45
C THR A 113 -9.52 9.02 12.79
N ALA A 114 -8.21 8.72 12.77
CA ALA A 114 -7.37 8.75 13.96
C ALA A 114 -7.07 10.18 14.45
N LYS A 115 -7.01 11.17 13.54
CA LYS A 115 -6.73 12.58 13.88
C LYS A 115 -7.90 13.25 14.60
N VAL A 116 -9.14 12.90 14.25
CA VAL A 116 -10.35 13.45 14.90
C VAL A 116 -10.46 12.99 16.36
N VAL A 117 -10.13 11.73 16.64
CA VAL A 117 -10.16 11.16 18.01
C VAL A 117 -9.12 11.85 18.90
N ALA A 118 -7.90 12.07 18.40
CA ALA A 118 -6.86 12.76 19.15
C ALA A 118 -7.23 14.22 19.48
N LEU A 119 -7.89 14.93 18.56
CA LEU A 119 -8.35 16.30 18.78
C LEU A 119 -9.50 16.38 19.80
N ALA A 120 -10.38 15.38 19.82
CA ALA A 120 -11.47 15.29 20.80
C ALA A 120 -11.00 14.96 22.23
N MET A 121 -9.82 14.33 22.40
CA MET A 121 -9.26 14.01 23.72
C MET A 121 -8.58 15.20 24.42
N LEU A 122 -8.13 16.21 23.68
CA LEU A 122 -7.50 17.42 24.24
C LEU A 122 -8.43 18.24 25.18
N PRO A 123 -9.71 18.52 24.84
CA PRO A 123 -10.59 19.22 25.78
C PRO A 123 -10.96 18.35 27.01
N MET A 124 -11.06 17.02 26.86
CA MET A 124 -11.37 16.10 27.96
C MET A 124 -10.26 16.07 29.02
N THR A 125 -9.00 16.03 28.60
CA THR A 125 -7.85 16.08 29.53
C THR A 125 -7.76 17.41 30.27
N PHE A 126 -8.10 18.53 29.61
CA PHE A 126 -8.14 19.86 30.24
C PHE A 126 -9.28 19.98 31.27
N LEU A 127 -10.46 19.41 30.99
CA LEU A 127 -11.60 19.37 31.92
C LEU A 127 -11.32 18.52 33.16
N VAL A 128 -10.72 17.33 32.97
CA VAL A 128 -10.31 16.45 34.08
C VAL A 128 -9.25 17.11 34.97
N TRP A 129 -8.27 17.79 34.36
CA TRP A 129 -7.26 18.54 35.11
C TRP A 129 -7.88 19.70 35.92
N ARG A 130 -8.84 20.43 35.33
CA ARG A 130 -9.49 21.56 36.01
C ARG A 130 -10.41 21.12 37.16
N GLY A 131 -11.02 19.94 37.05
CA GLY A 131 -11.85 19.35 38.11
C GLY A 131 -11.06 18.89 39.34
N ARG A 132 -9.80 18.45 39.16
CA ARG A 132 -8.94 17.99 40.26
C ARG A 132 -8.38 19.10 41.15
N ARG A 133 -8.35 20.35 40.68
CA ARG A 133 -7.84 21.50 41.47
C ARG A 133 -8.88 22.15 42.40
N LYS A 134 -10.13 21.70 42.38
CA LYS A 134 -11.23 22.26 43.18
C LYS A 134 -11.72 21.36 44.32
N ARG A 135 -11.04 20.25 44.60
CA ARG A 135 -11.27 19.41 45.77
C ARG A 135 -10.09 19.50 46.72
#